data_AF-A0A564SXV9-F1
#
_entry.id   AF-A0A564SXV9-F1
#
_cell.length_a   1.000
_cell.length_b   1.000
_cell.length_c   1.000
_cell.angle_alpha   90.00
_cell.angle_beta   90.00
_cell.angle_gamma   90.00
#
_symmetry.space_group_name_H-M   'P 1'
#
loop_
_entity.id
_entity.type
_entity.pdbx_description
1 polymer ?
#
loop_
_entity_poly.entity_id
_entity_poly.type
_entity_poly.pdbx_seq_one_letter_code
_entity_poly.pdbx_strand_id
1 'polypeptide(L)'
;MKEKIIAYVNNNRLFVSIIGVLMMVFCFFLWMTCGAGNSMEAETSYTDVTTLSTSSSKQNSKSLTEVSSQSQTEGSEKVKSKVTVDVKGAVVKPGVYTLKVSARVTDAIQEAGGMTEDADAKSVNLAASLSDEEVIYVANKDENVSVLGQSGTSQVSDKGGQTNAKDGKINLNTATAEELQTISGIGAKRAEDIIAYRESHGGFQSVDDLKNVSGIGDKTLNKIRESIYVA
;
A
#
# COMPACT_ATOMS: atom_id res chain seq x y z
N MET A 1 -9.81 -43.38 -15.03
CA MET A 1 -9.97 -42.20 -14.14
C MET A 1 -9.75 -42.53 -12.67
N LYS A 2 -10.36 -43.59 -12.13
CA LYS A 2 -10.21 -44.00 -10.71
C LYS A 2 -8.75 -44.26 -10.28
N GLU A 3 -7.94 -44.85 -11.14
CA GLU A 3 -6.52 -45.15 -10.84
C GLU A 3 -5.65 -43.89 -10.69
N LYS A 4 -5.92 -42.82 -11.46
CA LYS A 4 -5.21 -41.55 -11.35
C LYS A 4 -5.54 -40.82 -10.04
N ILE A 5 -6.78 -40.95 -9.57
CA ILE A 5 -7.23 -40.36 -8.30
C ILE A 5 -6.54 -41.06 -7.12
N ILE A 6 -6.44 -42.38 -7.15
CA ILE A 6 -5.77 -43.16 -6.09
C ILE A 6 -4.26 -42.84 -6.03
N ALA A 7 -3.60 -42.73 -7.18
CA ALA A 7 -2.19 -42.33 -7.25
C ALA A 7 -1.96 -40.91 -6.70
N TYR A 8 -2.85 -39.97 -7.03
CA TYR A 8 -2.80 -38.60 -6.53
C TYR A 8 -2.98 -38.51 -5.00
N VAL A 9 -3.95 -39.25 -4.45
CA VAL A 9 -4.21 -39.27 -3.01
C VAL A 9 -3.03 -39.86 -2.23
N ASN A 10 -2.35 -40.87 -2.77
CA ASN A 10 -1.20 -41.47 -2.09
C ASN A 10 0.04 -40.56 -2.13
N ASN A 11 0.28 -39.88 -3.25
CA ASN A 11 1.41 -38.96 -3.41
C ASN A 11 1.23 -37.66 -2.60
N ASN A 12 -0.01 -37.22 -2.39
CA ASN A 12 -0.34 -35.96 -1.71
C ASN A 12 -1.02 -36.18 -0.36
N ARG A 13 -0.72 -37.30 0.31
CA ARG A 13 -1.37 -37.77 1.55
C ARG A 13 -1.36 -36.71 2.67
N LEU A 14 -0.31 -35.91 2.74
CA LEU A 14 -0.18 -34.80 3.69
C LEU A 14 -1.17 -33.66 3.40
N PHE A 15 -1.35 -33.30 2.12
CA PHE A 15 -2.29 -32.26 1.69
C PHE A 15 -3.76 -32.68 1.90
N VAL A 16 -4.08 -33.95 1.62
CA VAL A 16 -5.42 -34.52 1.87
C VAL A 16 -5.73 -34.54 3.38
N SER A 17 -4.74 -34.84 4.22
CA SER A 17 -4.87 -34.77 5.68
C SER A 17 -5.16 -33.35 6.17
N ILE A 18 -4.45 -32.35 5.63
CA ILE A 18 -4.65 -30.93 5.99
C ILE A 18 -6.05 -30.44 5.61
N ILE A 19 -6.53 -30.78 4.40
CA ILE A 19 -7.89 -30.42 3.95
C ILE A 19 -8.95 -31.07 4.84
N GLY A 20 -8.76 -32.34 5.22
CA GLY A 20 -9.67 -33.05 6.12
C GLY A 20 -9.75 -32.37 7.49
N VAL A 21 -8.61 -31.97 8.07
CA VAL A 21 -8.56 -31.25 9.35
C VAL A 21 -9.21 -29.86 9.22
N LEU A 22 -8.94 -29.12 8.15
CA LEU A 22 -9.58 -27.82 7.90
C LEU A 22 -11.10 -27.93 7.79
N MET A 23 -11.62 -28.94 7.08
CA MET A 23 -13.05 -29.21 6.99
C MET A 23 -13.66 -29.56 8.35
N MET A 24 -12.96 -30.35 9.17
CA MET A 24 -13.42 -30.72 10.50
C MET A 24 -13.48 -29.51 11.46
N VAL A 25 -12.47 -28.64 11.40
CA VAL A 25 -12.43 -27.38 12.17
C VAL A 25 -13.51 -26.42 11.69
N PHE A 26 -13.75 -26.32 10.38
CA PHE A 26 -14.81 -25.49 9.82
C PHE A 26 -16.21 -25.98 10.26
N CYS A 27 -16.46 -27.29 10.23
CA CYS A 27 -17.70 -27.88 10.75
C CYS A 27 -17.85 -27.65 12.25
N PHE A 28 -16.78 -27.72 13.03
CA PHE A 28 -16.80 -27.40 14.46
C PHE A 28 -17.10 -25.92 14.70
N PHE A 29 -16.53 -25.02 13.90
CA PHE A 29 -16.79 -23.58 13.96
C PHE A 29 -18.23 -23.24 13.60
N LEU A 30 -18.80 -23.89 12.57
CA LEU A 30 -20.20 -23.77 12.22
C LEU A 30 -21.12 -24.29 13.33
N TRP A 31 -20.77 -25.41 13.95
CA TRP A 31 -21.51 -25.95 15.08
C TRP A 31 -21.43 -25.03 16.31
N MET A 32 -20.26 -24.46 16.58
CA MET A 32 -20.02 -23.51 17.68
C MET A 32 -20.73 -22.17 17.44
N THR A 33 -20.85 -21.73 16.17
CA THR A 33 -21.54 -20.48 15.81
C THR A 33 -23.07 -20.66 15.74
N CYS A 34 -23.56 -21.89 15.56
CA CYS A 34 -24.98 -22.20 15.50
C CYS A 34 -25.56 -22.75 16.84
N GLY A 35 -24.73 -22.84 17.89
CA GLY A 35 -25.08 -23.44 19.20
C GLY A 35 -25.68 -22.50 20.25
N ALA A 36 -25.81 -21.20 19.98
CA ALA A 36 -26.52 -20.26 20.86
C ALA A 36 -27.83 -19.84 20.19
N GLY A 37 -28.94 -20.43 20.64
CA GLY A 37 -30.24 -20.34 20.01
C GLY A 37 -30.93 -18.97 20.13
N ASN A 38 -32.04 -18.85 19.41
CA ASN A 38 -33.18 -18.10 19.89
C ASN A 38 -34.44 -18.88 19.51
N SER A 39 -35.08 -19.44 20.54
CA SER A 39 -36.45 -19.91 20.55
C SER A 39 -37.37 -18.76 20.16
N MET A 40 -37.96 -18.90 18.98
CA MET A 40 -39.06 -18.10 18.47
C MET A 40 -40.36 -18.65 19.08
N GLU A 41 -40.94 -17.92 20.02
CA GLU A 41 -42.34 -18.09 20.41
C GLU A 41 -43.19 -17.02 19.72
N ALA A 42 -44.35 -17.47 19.26
CA ALA A 42 -45.25 -16.80 18.34
C ALA A 42 -46.29 -15.90 19.04
N GLU A 43 -46.66 -14.84 18.32
CA GLU A 43 -47.96 -14.15 18.18
C GLU A 43 -48.98 -14.08 19.35
N THR A 44 -49.56 -12.88 19.58
CA THR A 44 -50.99 -12.54 19.26
C THR A 44 -51.54 -11.40 20.15
N SER A 45 -51.85 -10.26 19.49
CA SER A 45 -53.06 -9.40 19.55
C SER A 45 -53.64 -8.76 20.84
N TYR A 46 -53.99 -7.46 20.66
CA TYR A 46 -55.14 -6.66 21.15
C TYR A 46 -55.46 -6.48 22.63
N THR A 47 -55.54 -5.21 23.07
CA THR A 47 -56.70 -4.47 23.67
C THR A 47 -56.19 -3.19 24.41
N ASP A 48 -56.69 -1.99 24.06
CA ASP A 48 -57.66 -1.14 24.84
C ASP A 48 -57.02 -0.56 26.14
N VAL A 49 -57.14 0.68 26.61
CA VAL A 49 -57.77 1.97 26.27
C VAL A 49 -57.25 2.99 27.29
N THR A 50 -57.35 4.28 26.95
CA THR A 50 -57.75 5.38 27.85
C THR A 50 -57.19 5.41 29.29
N THR A 51 -56.39 6.43 29.61
CA THR A 51 -56.85 7.47 30.55
C THR A 51 -55.92 8.68 30.58
N LEU A 52 -56.61 9.82 30.55
CA LEU A 52 -56.19 11.20 30.67
C LEU A 52 -55.58 11.49 32.05
N SER A 53 -54.48 12.22 32.13
CA SER A 53 -54.15 13.05 33.31
C SER A 53 -53.18 14.19 32.97
N THR A 54 -53.80 15.36 32.83
CA THR A 54 -53.36 16.72 33.14
C THR A 54 -52.34 16.81 34.28
N SER A 55 -51.27 17.61 34.11
CA SER A 55 -50.97 18.80 34.94
C SER A 55 -49.54 19.34 34.73
N SER A 56 -49.49 20.59 34.27
CA SER A 56 -48.66 21.72 34.72
C SER A 56 -47.13 21.64 34.89
N SER A 57 -46.53 22.78 34.45
CA SER A 57 -45.31 23.48 34.91
C SER A 57 -44.01 23.13 34.16
N LYS A 58 -43.06 24.03 33.87
CA LYS A 58 -42.92 25.49 33.79
C LYS A 58 -41.49 25.75 33.24
N GLN A 59 -41.28 26.94 32.65
CA GLN A 59 -40.00 27.63 32.33
C GLN A 59 -39.25 27.19 31.06
N ASN A 60 -39.02 28.02 30.02
CA ASN A 60 -38.54 29.42 29.85
C ASN A 60 -37.00 29.57 29.87
N SER A 61 -36.41 29.87 28.69
CA SER A 61 -35.27 30.77 28.42
C SER A 61 -34.82 30.54 26.96
N LYS A 62 -35.25 31.30 25.94
CA LYS A 62 -34.80 32.64 25.52
C LYS A 62 -33.27 32.79 25.41
N SER A 63 -32.73 32.84 24.21
CA SER A 63 -31.85 33.95 23.78
C SER A 63 -31.56 33.88 22.28
N LEU A 64 -31.80 34.99 21.60
CA LEU A 64 -31.51 35.28 20.21
C LEU A 64 -30.37 36.33 20.21
N THR A 65 -29.38 36.08 19.36
CA THR A 65 -28.84 37.06 18.39
C THR A 65 -27.73 38.07 18.80
N GLU A 66 -26.72 38.08 17.91
CA GLU A 66 -25.78 39.15 17.49
C GLU A 66 -24.62 39.61 18.38
N VAL A 67 -23.41 39.62 17.81
CA VAL A 67 -22.59 40.78 17.35
C VAL A 67 -21.25 40.19 16.82
N SER A 68 -20.99 40.15 15.51
CA SER A 68 -20.32 41.14 14.64
C SER A 68 -18.88 41.57 15.02
N SER A 69 -17.93 41.05 14.23
CA SER A 69 -16.85 41.75 13.48
C SER A 69 -15.76 42.59 14.17
N GLN A 70 -14.51 42.21 13.88
CA GLN A 70 -13.39 43.00 13.28
C GLN A 70 -12.20 42.03 13.11
N SER A 71 -11.68 41.65 11.92
CA SER A 71 -10.91 42.37 10.88
C SER A 71 -9.68 43.10 11.48
N GLN A 72 -8.41 42.94 11.07
CA GLN A 72 -7.76 42.69 9.77
C GLN A 72 -6.43 41.92 10.02
N THR A 73 -5.81 41.24 9.05
CA THR A 73 -4.72 41.82 8.22
C THR A 73 -4.52 40.99 6.93
N GLU A 74 -4.75 41.68 5.82
CA GLU A 74 -4.10 41.67 4.51
C GLU A 74 -3.17 40.51 4.11
N GLY A 75 -3.61 39.83 3.06
CA GLY A 75 -2.90 38.85 2.25
C GLY A 75 -3.91 38.30 1.24
N SER A 76 -4.33 39.11 0.27
CA SER A 76 -5.28 38.72 -0.78
C SER A 76 -4.63 37.75 -1.77
N GLU A 77 -4.26 36.56 -1.31
CA GLU A 77 -4.28 35.39 -2.17
C GLU A 77 -5.73 34.91 -2.24
N LYS A 78 -6.27 34.90 -3.44
CA LYS A 78 -7.58 34.32 -3.75
C LYS A 78 -7.58 32.86 -3.31
N VAL A 79 -8.02 32.58 -2.07
CA VAL A 79 -8.04 31.22 -1.52
C VAL A 79 -8.88 30.35 -2.45
N LYS A 80 -8.21 29.52 -3.25
CA LYS A 80 -8.87 28.58 -4.14
C LYS A 80 -9.67 27.62 -3.25
N SER A 81 -11.00 27.67 -3.35
CA SER A 81 -11.89 26.76 -2.62
C SER A 81 -11.94 25.34 -3.22
N LYS A 82 -11.26 25.15 -4.35
CA LYS A 82 -11.17 23.91 -5.10
C LYS A 82 -9.73 23.58 -5.45
N VAL A 83 -9.43 22.29 -5.48
CA VAL A 83 -8.15 21.72 -5.90
C VAL A 83 -8.41 20.80 -7.08
N THR A 84 -7.48 20.77 -8.02
CA THR A 84 -7.52 19.90 -9.20
C THR A 84 -6.43 18.86 -9.08
N VAL A 85 -6.80 17.59 -9.18
CA VAL A 85 -5.89 16.45 -9.04
C VAL A 85 -6.02 15.51 -10.24
N ASP A 86 -4.95 14.82 -10.59
CA ASP A 86 -4.90 13.85 -11.69
C ASP A 86 -4.85 12.43 -11.11
N VAL A 87 -5.92 11.66 -11.28
CA VAL A 87 -6.06 10.29 -10.76
C VAL A 87 -5.73 9.27 -11.84
N LYS A 88 -4.75 8.41 -11.59
CA LYS A 88 -4.21 7.42 -12.53
C LYS A 88 -4.18 6.01 -11.95
N GLY A 89 -3.98 5.05 -12.85
CA GLY A 89 -3.75 3.64 -12.51
C GLY A 89 -5.04 2.85 -12.37
N ALA A 90 -5.08 1.94 -11.39
CA ALA A 90 -6.12 0.95 -11.15
C ALA A 90 -7.38 1.55 -10.50
N VAL A 91 -8.00 2.52 -11.17
CA VAL A 91 -9.30 3.12 -10.82
C VAL A 91 -10.27 2.98 -11.99
N VAL A 92 -11.58 3.02 -11.73
CA VAL A 92 -12.59 2.76 -12.77
C VAL A 92 -12.55 3.81 -13.90
N LYS A 93 -12.35 5.08 -13.56
CA LYS A 93 -12.26 6.19 -14.52
C LYS A 93 -11.03 7.06 -14.21
N PRO A 94 -9.85 6.73 -14.72
CA PRO A 94 -8.69 7.61 -14.60
C PRO A 94 -8.95 8.96 -15.28
N GLY A 95 -8.43 10.05 -14.72
CA GLY A 95 -8.63 11.39 -15.25
C GLY A 95 -8.40 12.50 -14.24
N VAL A 96 -8.67 13.73 -14.66
CA VAL A 96 -8.50 14.94 -13.84
C VAL A 96 -9.81 15.29 -13.14
N TYR A 97 -9.75 15.52 -11.84
CA TYR A 97 -10.91 15.79 -10.99
C TYR A 97 -10.71 17.09 -10.22
N THR A 98 -11.77 17.90 -10.11
CA THR A 98 -11.76 19.12 -9.29
C THR A 98 -12.64 18.91 -8.07
N LEU A 99 -12.02 18.87 -6.89
CA LEU A 99 -12.67 18.66 -5.60
C LEU A 99 -12.57 19.89 -4.70
N LYS A 100 -13.24 19.87 -3.55
CA LYS A 100 -13.07 20.90 -2.51
C LYS A 100 -11.66 20.79 -1.92
N VAL A 101 -11.07 21.92 -1.51
CA VAL A 101 -9.73 21.94 -0.87
C VAL A 101 -9.64 21.09 0.42
N SER A 102 -10.76 20.80 1.07
CA SER A 102 -10.83 19.94 2.26
C SER A 102 -10.97 18.44 1.93
N ALA A 103 -11.03 18.07 0.65
CA ALA A 103 -11.20 16.68 0.24
C ALA A 103 -9.90 15.88 0.45
N ARG A 104 -10.06 14.57 0.58
CA ARG A 104 -8.97 13.61 0.74
C ARG A 104 -8.79 12.75 -0.52
N VAL A 105 -7.70 11.99 -0.56
CA VAL A 105 -7.40 11.01 -1.61
C VAL A 105 -8.55 10.01 -1.78
N THR A 106 -9.21 9.57 -0.70
CA THR A 106 -10.43 8.74 -0.78
C THR A 106 -11.51 9.36 -1.66
N ASP A 107 -11.73 10.66 -1.53
CA ASP A 107 -12.82 11.36 -2.22
C ASP A 107 -12.51 11.46 -3.72
N ALA A 108 -11.26 11.73 -4.08
CA ALA A 108 -10.81 11.75 -5.47
C ALA A 108 -10.93 10.38 -6.14
N ILE A 109 -10.55 9.31 -5.44
CA ILE A 109 -10.68 7.93 -5.94
C ILE A 109 -12.17 7.54 -6.07
N GLN A 110 -13.02 8.00 -5.14
CA GLN A 110 -14.45 7.75 -5.20
C GLN A 110 -15.11 8.48 -6.38
N GLU A 111 -14.72 9.73 -6.67
CA GLU A 111 -15.14 10.47 -7.88
C GLU A 111 -14.66 9.78 -9.17
N ALA A 112 -13.49 9.14 -9.12
CA ALA A 112 -12.98 8.26 -10.19
C ALA A 112 -13.72 6.92 -10.32
N GLY A 113 -14.79 6.70 -9.55
CA GLY A 113 -15.60 5.48 -9.57
C GLY A 113 -15.06 4.35 -8.70
N GLY A 114 -14.07 4.62 -7.84
CA GLY A 114 -13.45 3.65 -6.96
C GLY A 114 -12.22 2.96 -7.56
N MET A 115 -11.58 2.14 -6.74
CA MET A 115 -10.50 1.24 -7.13
C MET A 115 -11.05 0.06 -7.95
N THR A 116 -10.28 -0.44 -8.91
CA THR A 116 -10.61 -1.70 -9.61
C THR A 116 -10.24 -2.92 -8.76
N GLU A 117 -10.68 -4.12 -9.18
CA GLU A 117 -10.35 -5.37 -8.48
C GLU A 117 -8.85 -5.67 -8.48
N ASP A 118 -8.11 -5.17 -9.46
CA ASP A 118 -6.66 -5.35 -9.58
C ASP A 118 -5.87 -4.32 -8.78
N ALA A 119 -6.52 -3.31 -8.18
CA ALA A 119 -5.84 -2.26 -7.45
C ALA A 119 -5.16 -2.75 -6.16
N ASP A 120 -3.94 -2.29 -5.88
CA ASP A 120 -3.35 -2.41 -4.55
C ASP A 120 -3.75 -1.22 -3.68
N ALA A 121 -4.62 -1.46 -2.70
CA ALA A 121 -5.04 -0.43 -1.76
C ALA A 121 -3.88 0.16 -0.92
N LYS A 122 -2.75 -0.54 -0.82
CA LYS A 122 -1.55 -0.08 -0.09
C LYS A 122 -0.68 0.88 -0.91
N SER A 123 -1.00 1.07 -2.19
CA SER A 123 -0.27 1.98 -3.09
C SER A 123 -0.61 3.46 -2.88
N VAL A 124 -1.60 3.79 -2.06
CA VAL A 124 -2.02 5.18 -1.84
C VAL A 124 -2.33 5.45 -0.38
N ASN A 125 -1.96 6.64 0.10
CA ASN A 125 -2.41 7.14 1.38
C ASN A 125 -3.83 7.74 1.23
N LEU A 126 -4.84 6.90 1.40
CA LEU A 126 -6.25 7.28 1.33
C LEU A 126 -6.62 8.48 2.23
N ALA A 127 -5.95 8.62 3.38
CA ALA A 127 -6.21 9.68 4.32
C ALA A 127 -5.52 11.00 3.97
N ALA A 128 -4.63 11.06 2.97
CA ALA A 128 -3.94 12.29 2.62
C ALA A 128 -4.93 13.37 2.16
N SER A 129 -4.70 14.61 2.59
CA SER A 129 -5.41 15.78 2.07
C SER A 129 -4.92 16.10 0.66
N LEU A 130 -5.82 16.53 -0.20
CA LEU A 130 -5.47 16.86 -1.58
C LEU A 130 -4.76 18.21 -1.68
N SER A 131 -3.73 18.26 -2.50
CA SER A 131 -3.09 19.50 -2.96
C SER A 131 -3.46 19.80 -4.40
N ASP A 132 -3.47 21.09 -4.79
CA ASP A 132 -3.68 21.46 -6.19
C ASP A 132 -2.52 20.91 -7.03
N GLU A 133 -2.84 20.43 -8.24
CA GLU A 133 -1.88 19.85 -9.20
C GLU A 133 -1.24 18.52 -8.74
N GLU A 134 -1.79 17.88 -7.70
CA GLU A 134 -1.32 16.58 -7.22
C GLU A 134 -1.69 15.44 -8.18
N VAL A 135 -0.79 14.46 -8.35
CA VAL A 135 -1.04 13.22 -9.08
C VAL A 135 -1.22 12.08 -8.09
N ILE A 136 -2.38 11.43 -8.15
CA ILE A 136 -2.72 10.25 -7.35
C ILE A 136 -2.59 9.03 -8.25
N TYR A 137 -1.66 8.13 -7.94
CA TYR A 137 -1.47 6.90 -8.69
C TYR A 137 -1.87 5.69 -7.85
N VAL A 138 -2.89 4.96 -8.30
CA VAL A 138 -3.30 3.69 -7.69
C VAL A 138 -2.64 2.56 -8.48
N ALA A 139 -1.75 1.81 -7.85
CA ALA A 139 -1.07 0.70 -8.51
C ALA A 139 -1.94 -0.54 -8.68
N ASN A 140 -1.55 -1.43 -9.59
CA ASN A 140 -2.08 -2.80 -9.63
C ASN A 140 -1.35 -3.69 -8.61
N LYS A 141 -1.97 -4.78 -8.15
CA LYS A 141 -1.38 -5.75 -7.20
C LYS A 141 -0.10 -6.41 -7.72
N ASP A 142 0.04 -6.52 -9.05
CA ASP A 142 1.21 -7.09 -9.70
C ASP A 142 2.34 -6.06 -9.91
N GLU A 143 2.04 -4.78 -9.73
CA GLU A 143 3.00 -3.69 -9.78
C GLU A 143 3.54 -3.48 -8.36
N ASN A 144 4.77 -3.90 -8.07
CA ASN A 144 5.40 -3.73 -6.76
C ASN A 144 5.75 -2.25 -6.49
N VAL A 145 4.74 -1.42 -6.24
CA VAL A 145 4.87 -0.02 -5.85
C VAL A 145 4.15 0.19 -4.52
N SER A 146 4.92 0.05 -3.44
CA SER A 146 4.49 0.51 -2.12
C SER A 146 4.79 2.00 -2.02
N VAL A 147 3.76 2.84 -2.12
CA VAL A 147 3.90 4.27 -1.82
C VAL A 147 3.82 4.44 -0.30
N LEU A 148 4.87 3.99 0.39
CA LEU A 148 5.32 4.61 1.63
C LEU A 148 6.55 5.45 1.30
N GLY A 149 6.29 6.62 0.73
CA GLY A 149 7.23 7.73 0.65
C GLY A 149 7.57 8.18 -0.76
N GLN A 150 6.88 9.19 -1.27
CA GLN A 150 7.54 10.37 -1.85
C GLN A 150 6.54 11.45 -2.25
N SER A 151 6.63 12.61 -1.59
CA SER A 151 6.57 13.87 -2.33
C SER A 151 7.89 13.97 -3.10
N GLY A 152 7.83 13.95 -4.42
CA GLY A 152 9.02 14.05 -5.26
C GLY A 152 8.88 13.35 -6.58
N THR A 153 8.25 14.05 -7.52
CA THR A 153 8.14 13.74 -8.94
C THR A 153 9.45 13.25 -9.55
N SER A 154 9.45 12.06 -10.12
CA SER A 154 10.19 11.72 -11.36
C SER A 154 9.69 10.39 -11.90
N GLN A 155 8.93 10.47 -12.99
CA GLN A 155 8.70 9.35 -13.88
C GLN A 155 9.98 9.06 -14.67
N VAL A 156 10.42 7.80 -14.68
CA VAL A 156 10.73 7.05 -15.90
C VAL A 156 10.47 5.57 -15.63
N SER A 157 9.64 4.98 -16.48
CA SER A 157 9.45 3.55 -16.63
C SER A 157 10.68 2.95 -17.34
N ASP A 158 11.42 2.02 -16.72
CA ASP A 158 11.80 0.72 -17.32
C ASP A 158 12.50 -0.18 -16.29
N LYS A 159 12.09 -1.46 -16.29
CA LYS A 159 12.69 -2.64 -15.64
C LYS A 159 13.27 -2.54 -14.21
N GLY A 160 12.43 -3.01 -13.28
CA GLY A 160 12.76 -4.04 -12.28
C GLY A 160 14.21 -4.10 -11.76
N GLY A 161 14.44 -3.39 -10.67
CA GLY A 161 15.57 -3.58 -9.76
C GLY A 161 15.35 -2.64 -8.59
N GLN A 162 15.09 -3.18 -7.40
CA GLN A 162 14.99 -2.37 -6.19
C GLN A 162 16.33 -1.66 -5.98
N THR A 163 16.41 -0.40 -6.42
CA THR A 163 17.63 0.37 -6.28
C THR A 163 17.91 0.60 -4.81
N ASN A 164 18.83 -0.20 -4.25
CA ASN A 164 19.59 0.10 -3.05
C ASN A 164 20.57 1.24 -3.33
N ALA A 165 20.07 2.32 -3.97
CA ALA A 165 20.85 3.44 -4.43
C ALA A 165 20.67 4.60 -3.48
N LYS A 166 21.64 4.79 -2.59
CA LYS A 166 21.79 6.06 -1.88
C LYS A 166 22.52 7.00 -2.84
N ASP A 167 21.85 8.08 -3.27
CA ASP A 167 22.42 9.13 -4.13
C ASP A 167 22.99 8.63 -5.49
N GLY A 168 22.39 7.59 -6.08
CA GLY A 168 22.84 7.02 -7.36
C GLY A 168 24.08 6.11 -7.24
N LYS A 169 24.52 5.77 -6.03
CA LYS A 169 25.60 4.80 -5.79
C LYS A 169 25.04 3.42 -5.48
N ILE A 170 25.70 2.37 -5.93
CA ILE A 170 25.25 0.99 -5.78
C ILE A 170 25.88 0.35 -4.53
N ASN A 171 25.05 -0.26 -3.69
CA ASN A 171 25.52 -0.98 -2.50
C ASN A 171 26.11 -2.35 -2.86
N LEU A 172 27.39 -2.57 -2.57
CA LEU A 172 28.06 -3.84 -2.91
C LEU A 172 27.46 -5.07 -2.19
N ASN A 173 26.95 -4.89 -0.97
CA ASN A 173 26.45 -5.99 -0.15
C ASN A 173 25.03 -6.42 -0.52
N THR A 174 24.24 -5.55 -1.14
CA THR A 174 22.82 -5.81 -1.41
C THR A 174 22.45 -5.74 -2.89
N ALA A 175 23.35 -5.23 -3.76
CA ALA A 175 23.06 -5.09 -5.18
C ALA A 175 22.83 -6.43 -5.88
N THR A 176 21.95 -6.45 -6.87
CA THR A 176 21.74 -7.60 -7.75
C THR A 176 22.81 -7.67 -8.84
N ALA A 177 22.86 -8.79 -9.57
CA ALA A 177 23.80 -8.96 -10.68
C ALA A 177 23.55 -7.92 -11.79
N GLU A 178 22.29 -7.57 -12.03
CA GLU A 178 21.88 -6.58 -13.03
C GLU A 178 22.31 -5.17 -12.60
N GLU A 179 22.11 -4.82 -11.34
CA GLU A 179 22.53 -3.53 -10.79
C GLU A 179 24.05 -3.37 -10.87
N LEU A 180 24.81 -4.39 -10.48
CA LEU A 180 26.28 -4.38 -10.58
C LEU A 180 26.76 -4.20 -12.02
N GLN A 181 26.05 -4.74 -13.01
CA GLN A 181 26.38 -4.60 -14.44
C GLN A 181 26.16 -3.19 -14.99
N THR A 182 25.40 -2.35 -14.30
CA THR A 182 25.26 -0.93 -14.69
C THR A 182 26.53 -0.13 -14.45
N ILE A 183 27.45 -0.65 -13.62
CA ILE A 183 28.72 -0.01 -13.30
C ILE A 183 29.68 -0.14 -14.49
N SER A 184 30.19 1.00 -14.96
CA SER A 184 31.16 1.04 -16.06
C SER A 184 32.40 0.17 -15.77
N GLY A 185 32.56 -0.91 -16.53
CA GLY A 185 33.69 -1.84 -16.41
C GLY A 185 33.36 -3.12 -15.64
N ILE A 186 32.14 -3.26 -15.10
CA ILE A 186 31.61 -4.50 -14.53
C ILE A 186 30.67 -5.12 -15.56
N GLY A 187 31.02 -6.31 -16.06
CA GLY A 187 30.15 -7.14 -16.90
C GLY A 187 29.63 -8.33 -16.13
N ALA A 188 28.75 -9.14 -16.74
CA ALA A 188 28.10 -10.30 -16.13
C ALA A 188 29.04 -11.17 -15.27
N LYS A 189 30.18 -11.60 -15.83
CA LYS A 189 31.17 -12.42 -15.10
C LYS A 189 31.69 -11.72 -13.83
N ARG A 190 31.99 -10.42 -13.91
CA ARG A 190 32.49 -9.67 -12.75
C ARG A 190 31.40 -9.48 -11.70
N ALA A 191 30.16 -9.24 -12.12
CA ALA A 191 29.03 -9.13 -11.20
C ALA A 191 28.82 -10.45 -10.44
N GLU A 192 28.89 -11.58 -11.13
CA GLU A 192 28.85 -12.92 -10.51
C GLU A 192 30.01 -13.12 -9.53
N ASP A 193 31.25 -12.76 -9.91
CA ASP A 193 32.42 -12.88 -9.04
C ASP A 193 32.29 -12.00 -7.77
N ILE A 194 31.68 -10.82 -7.87
CA ILE A 194 31.39 -9.92 -6.72
C ILE A 194 30.38 -10.57 -5.78
N ILE A 195 29.31 -11.16 -6.32
CA ILE A 195 28.27 -11.85 -5.55
C ILE A 195 28.85 -13.07 -4.84
N ALA A 196 29.60 -13.90 -5.55
CA ALA A 196 30.27 -15.07 -4.99
C ALA A 196 31.25 -14.69 -3.87
N TYR A 197 31.97 -13.58 -4.03
CA TYR A 197 32.87 -13.07 -3.00
C TYR A 197 32.11 -12.70 -1.72
N ARG A 198 31.03 -11.90 -1.81
CA ARG A 198 30.26 -11.52 -0.61
C ARG A 198 29.60 -12.70 0.07
N GLU A 199 29.13 -13.70 -0.68
CA GLU A 199 28.51 -14.90 -0.10
C GLU A 199 29.52 -15.78 0.65
N SER A 200 30.74 -15.88 0.13
CA SER A 200 31.81 -16.69 0.75
C SER A 200 32.56 -15.98 1.87
N HIS A 201 32.63 -14.65 1.85
CA HIS A 201 33.41 -13.84 2.81
C HIS A 201 32.54 -13.05 3.79
N GLY A 202 31.21 -13.17 3.70
CA GLY A 202 30.28 -12.48 4.60
C GLY A 202 30.09 -10.99 4.30
N GLY A 203 30.26 -10.59 3.04
CA GLY A 203 30.14 -9.20 2.59
C GLY A 203 31.47 -8.45 2.43
N PHE A 204 31.36 -7.25 1.87
CA PHE A 204 32.41 -6.25 1.80
C PHE A 204 32.32 -5.35 3.05
N GLN A 205 33.45 -5.07 3.69
CA GLN A 205 33.57 -4.12 4.80
C GLN A 205 34.01 -2.74 4.30
N SER A 206 34.74 -2.73 3.18
CA SER A 206 35.20 -1.52 2.53
C SER A 206 35.07 -1.64 1.01
N VAL A 207 35.07 -0.50 0.32
CA VAL A 207 35.12 -0.49 -1.15
C VAL A 207 36.44 -1.08 -1.67
N ASP A 208 37.51 -0.99 -0.89
CA ASP A 208 38.84 -1.53 -1.26
C ASP A 208 38.88 -3.07 -1.27
N ASP A 209 37.96 -3.73 -0.58
CA ASP A 209 37.84 -5.19 -0.55
C ASP A 209 37.50 -5.78 -1.93
N LEU A 210 36.98 -4.95 -2.85
CA LEU A 210 36.76 -5.36 -4.25
C LEU A 210 38.03 -5.76 -4.98
N LYS A 211 39.22 -5.36 -4.50
CA LYS A 211 40.50 -5.81 -5.08
C LYS A 211 40.73 -7.32 -4.93
N ASN A 212 40.03 -7.96 -3.99
CA ASN A 212 40.10 -9.40 -3.80
C ASN A 212 39.22 -10.17 -4.81
N VAL A 213 38.38 -9.46 -5.57
CA VAL A 213 37.54 -10.06 -6.62
C VAL A 213 38.34 -10.17 -7.92
N SER A 214 38.25 -11.33 -8.56
CA SER A 214 38.98 -11.61 -9.80
C SER A 214 38.67 -10.59 -10.90
N GLY A 215 39.72 -9.97 -11.45
CA GLY A 215 39.59 -9.03 -12.56
C GLY A 215 39.22 -7.59 -12.17
N ILE A 216 39.22 -7.25 -10.88
CA ILE A 216 39.13 -5.87 -10.37
C ILE A 216 40.48 -5.47 -9.77
N GLY A 217 41.28 -4.74 -10.54
CA GLY A 217 42.52 -4.12 -10.05
C GLY A 217 42.33 -2.65 -9.68
N ASP A 218 43.38 -2.00 -9.16
CA ASP A 218 43.35 -0.59 -8.74
C ASP A 218 42.79 0.36 -9.81
N LYS A 219 43.13 0.11 -11.08
CA LYS A 219 42.66 0.91 -12.22
C LYS A 219 41.14 0.82 -12.42
N THR A 220 40.56 -0.37 -12.23
CA THR A 220 39.10 -0.55 -12.35
C THR A 220 38.43 0.03 -11.11
N LEU A 221 38.96 -0.26 -9.91
CA LEU A 221 38.42 0.23 -8.66
C LEU A 221 38.32 1.76 -8.65
N ASN A 222 39.38 2.46 -9.04
CA ASN A 222 39.39 3.93 -9.05
C ASN A 222 38.34 4.53 -9.98
N LYS A 223 37.96 3.83 -11.06
CA LYS A 223 36.91 4.29 -11.98
C LYS A 223 35.51 4.12 -11.43
N ILE A 224 35.30 3.11 -10.59
CA ILE A 224 33.98 2.72 -10.11
C ILE A 224 33.71 3.18 -8.67
N ARG A 225 34.76 3.59 -7.93
CA ARG A 225 34.69 3.98 -6.51
C ARG A 225 33.64 5.05 -6.23
N GLU A 226 33.39 5.95 -7.18
CA GLU A 226 32.40 7.02 -7.03
C GLU A 226 30.95 6.51 -7.21
N SER A 227 30.75 5.40 -7.92
CA SER A 227 29.45 4.82 -8.25
C SER A 227 29.01 3.72 -7.27
N ILE A 228 29.80 3.41 -6.25
CA ILE A 228 29.55 2.31 -5.32
C ILE A 228 29.76 2.73 -3.87
N TYR A 229 29.14 2.01 -2.95
CA TYR A 229 29.36 2.18 -1.52
C TYR A 229 29.17 0.86 -0.76
N VAL A 230 29.59 0.87 0.50
CA VAL A 230 29.34 -0.18 1.49
C VAL A 230 28.53 0.45 2.62
N ALA A 231 27.45 -0.19 3.04
CA ALA A 231 26.54 0.26 4.11
C ALA A 231 26.95 -0.30 5.47
#